data_AF-A0A1A2NA45-F1
#
_entry.id   AF-A0A1A2NA45-F1
#
_cell.length_a   1.000
_cell.length_b   1.000
_cell.length_c   1.000
_cell.angle_alpha   90.00
_cell.angle_beta   90.00
_cell.angle_gamma   90.00
#
_symmetry.space_group_name_H-M   'P 1'
#
loop_
_entity.id
_entity.type
_entity.pdbx_description
1 polymer ?
#
loop_
_entity_poly.entity_id
_entity_poly.type
_entity_poly.pdbx_seq_one_letter_code
_entity_poly.pdbx_strand_id
1 'polypeptide(L)'
;MVPGVVVTAGAAELLARLQEKHGPLMFHQSGGCCDGSSPMCYPRDDFLVGDRDVLLGVLDVGDGVPVWISGPQYEAWKHTQLVIDVVPGRGGGFSVEAPEGLRFLSRGRVFTEDEQVELRATPVITGADYERGERPSARGQVVTDTAARTCPPGR
;
A
#
# COMPACT_ATOMS: atom_id res chain seq x y z
N MET A 1 -1.42 -12.30 -12.54
CA MET A 1 -2.09 -11.68 -11.39
C MET A 1 -1.81 -10.20 -11.41
N VAL A 2 -2.83 -9.40 -11.66
CA VAL A 2 -2.75 -7.96 -11.40
C VAL A 2 -2.49 -7.70 -9.91
N PRO A 3 -1.46 -6.92 -9.52
CA PRO A 3 -1.20 -6.64 -8.12
C PRO A 3 -2.24 -5.65 -7.57
N GLY A 4 -2.63 -5.83 -6.30
CA GLY A 4 -3.56 -4.95 -5.59
C GLY A 4 -2.98 -3.56 -5.32
N VAL A 5 -1.65 -3.42 -5.39
CA VAL A 5 -0.92 -2.17 -5.16
C VAL A 5 0.25 -2.01 -6.12
N VAL A 6 0.53 -0.77 -6.51
CA VAL A 6 1.72 -0.34 -7.26
C VAL A 6 2.33 0.92 -6.63
N VAL A 7 3.52 1.32 -7.05
CA VAL A 7 4.22 2.49 -6.52
C VAL A 7 4.77 3.37 -7.64
N THR A 8 4.73 4.68 -7.48
CA THR A 8 5.34 5.60 -8.44
C THR A 8 6.86 5.61 -8.31
N ALA A 9 7.58 6.00 -9.38
CA ALA A 9 9.04 6.08 -9.35
C ALA A 9 9.57 6.97 -8.20
N GLY A 10 8.99 8.16 -8.00
CA GLY A 10 9.41 9.06 -6.91
C GLY A 10 9.16 8.46 -5.51
N ALA A 11 8.04 7.75 -5.33
CA ALA A 11 7.77 7.06 -4.07
C ALA A 11 8.72 5.88 -3.85
N ALA A 12 9.08 5.15 -4.90
CA ALA A 12 10.06 4.07 -4.84
C ALA A 12 11.46 4.57 -4.46
N GLU A 13 11.90 5.70 -5.02
CA GLU A 13 13.17 6.34 -4.66
C GLU A 13 13.21 6.78 -3.19
N LEU A 14 12.12 7.38 -2.70
CA LEU A 14 12.01 7.73 -1.28
C LEU A 14 12.04 6.47 -0.41
N LEU A 15 11.32 5.41 -0.78
CA LEU A 15 11.30 4.15 -0.04
C LEU A 15 12.68 3.51 0.06
N ALA A 16 13.45 3.48 -1.03
CA ALA A 16 14.81 2.95 -1.01
C ALA A 16 15.69 3.70 0.00
N ARG A 17 15.65 5.04 -0.02
CA ARG A 17 16.40 5.88 0.95
C ARG A 17 15.96 5.65 2.39
N LEU A 18 14.66 5.50 2.62
CA LEU A 18 14.13 5.24 3.96
C LEU A 18 14.51 3.84 4.44
N GLN A 19 14.57 2.84 3.55
CA GLN A 19 15.03 1.49 3.87
C GLN A 19 16.50 1.47 4.30
N GLU A 20 17.36 2.25 3.65
CA GLU A 20 18.77 2.40 4.05
C GLU A 20 18.91 2.94 5.49
N LYS A 21 18.00 3.82 5.91
CA LYS A 21 18.03 4.51 7.21
C LYS A 21 17.32 3.75 8.32
N HIS A 22 16.23 3.08 8.00
CA HIS A 22 15.30 2.49 8.98
C HIS A 22 15.19 0.96 8.89
N GLY A 23 15.84 0.34 7.91
CA GLY A 23 15.72 -1.09 7.64
C GLY A 23 14.44 -1.44 6.87
N PRO A 24 13.98 -2.71 6.92
CA PRO A 24 12.78 -3.15 6.23
C PRO A 24 11.56 -2.30 6.61
N LEU A 25 10.78 -1.89 5.61
CA LEU A 25 9.59 -1.04 5.79
C LEU A 25 8.32 -1.80 5.42
N MET A 26 7.18 -1.27 5.86
CA MET A 26 5.85 -1.67 5.44
C MET A 26 4.91 -0.46 5.34
N PHE A 27 3.78 -0.65 4.68
CA PHE A 27 2.66 0.29 4.71
C PHE A 27 1.44 -0.30 5.39
N HIS A 28 0.75 0.50 6.20
CA HIS A 28 -0.61 0.21 6.64
C HIS A 28 -1.56 1.31 6.20
N GLN A 29 -2.59 0.90 5.47
CA GLN A 29 -3.71 1.73 5.10
C GLN A 29 -4.82 1.53 6.14
N SER A 30 -4.99 2.52 7.02
CA SER A 30 -6.06 2.52 8.01
C SER A 30 -7.17 3.52 7.62
N GLY A 31 -8.41 3.19 8.00
CA GLY A 31 -9.59 4.05 7.81
C GLY A 31 -9.83 4.96 9.02
N GLY A 32 -8.96 5.95 9.24
CA GLY A 32 -9.03 6.87 10.39
C GLY A 32 -9.67 8.24 10.11
N CYS A 33 -10.45 8.74 11.07
CA CYS A 33 -11.33 9.93 11.00
C CYS A 33 -10.63 11.30 10.94
N CYS A 34 -9.33 11.41 11.24
CA CYS A 34 -8.70 12.73 11.44
C CYS A 34 -7.71 13.17 10.35
N ASP A 35 -7.10 12.26 9.58
CA ASP A 35 -6.10 12.63 8.55
C ASP A 35 -6.34 12.02 7.16
N GLY A 36 -7.43 11.28 6.99
CA GLY A 36 -7.95 10.88 5.67
C GLY A 36 -6.99 10.03 4.84
N SER A 37 -7.31 8.74 4.69
CA SER A 37 -6.86 7.86 3.59
C SER A 37 -5.36 7.77 3.28
N SER A 38 -4.44 8.43 3.98
CA SER A 38 -3.02 8.44 3.61
C SER A 38 -2.35 7.13 4.06
N PRO A 39 -1.55 6.49 3.19
CA PRO A 39 -0.85 5.26 3.55
C PRO A 39 0.28 5.62 4.52
N MET A 40 0.30 4.98 5.67
CA MET A 40 1.32 5.21 6.70
C MET A 40 2.46 4.22 6.53
N CYS A 41 3.70 4.71 6.50
CA CYS A 41 4.91 3.92 6.35
C CYS A 41 5.60 3.72 7.70
N TYR A 42 5.90 2.47 8.05
CA TYR A 42 6.51 2.08 9.32
C TYR A 42 7.72 1.17 9.09
N PRO A 43 8.71 1.14 10.00
CA PRO A 43 9.62 0.01 10.09
C PRO A 43 8.81 -1.27 10.31
N ARG A 44 9.20 -2.35 9.63
CA ARG A 44 8.42 -3.60 9.58
C ARG A 44 8.17 -4.21 10.96
N ASP A 45 9.11 -4.04 11.88
CA ASP A 45 9.05 -4.62 13.22
C ASP A 45 8.34 -3.71 14.25
N ASP A 46 8.02 -2.47 13.87
CA ASP A 46 7.42 -1.46 14.77
C ASP A 46 5.88 -1.39 14.64
N PHE A 47 5.28 -2.12 13.69
CA PHE A 47 3.84 -2.18 13.48
C PHE A 47 3.34 -3.63 13.51
N LEU A 48 2.36 -3.90 14.38
CA LEU A 48 1.72 -5.20 14.47
C LEU A 48 0.57 -5.30 13.45
N VAL A 49 0.75 -6.14 12.43
CA VAL A 49 -0.32 -6.48 11.47
C VAL A 49 -1.35 -7.35 12.16
N GLY A 50 -2.63 -6.97 12.09
CA GLY A 50 -3.70 -7.75 12.69
C GLY A 50 -4.07 -8.98 11.83
N ASP A 51 -4.61 -10.02 12.46
CA ASP A 51 -5.01 -11.27 11.80
C ASP A 51 -5.92 -11.07 10.58
N ARG A 52 -6.76 -10.02 10.61
CA ARG A 52 -7.75 -9.68 9.58
C ARG A 52 -7.29 -8.56 8.65
N ASP A 53 -6.08 -8.03 8.82
CA ASP A 53 -5.51 -7.13 7.84
C ASP A 53 -5.24 -7.92 6.56
N VAL A 54 -5.48 -7.29 5.42
CA VAL A 54 -5.35 -7.88 4.11
C VAL A 54 -4.09 -7.35 3.44
N LEU A 55 -3.29 -8.24 2.87
CA LEU A 55 -2.14 -7.89 2.05
C LEU A 55 -2.61 -7.50 0.64
N LEU A 56 -2.46 -6.22 0.28
CA LEU A 56 -2.72 -5.76 -1.09
C LEU A 56 -1.63 -6.18 -2.07
N GLY A 57 -0.41 -6.34 -1.56
CA GLY A 57 0.75 -6.79 -2.31
C GLY A 57 2.05 -6.40 -1.64
N VAL A 58 3.17 -6.78 -2.27
CA VAL A 58 4.53 -6.42 -1.86
C VAL A 58 5.13 -5.57 -2.98
N LEU A 59 5.40 -4.30 -2.72
CA LEU A 59 6.03 -3.41 -3.70
C LEU A 59 7.44 -3.87 -4.02
N ASP A 60 7.83 -3.75 -5.28
CA ASP A 60 9.15 -4.15 -5.78
C ASP A 60 10.19 -3.04 -5.55
N VAL A 61 10.49 -2.78 -4.28
CA VAL A 61 11.50 -1.82 -3.82
C VAL A 61 12.38 -2.49 -2.77
N GLY A 62 13.69 -2.56 -3.03
CA GLY A 62 14.64 -3.31 -2.21
C GLY A 62 14.25 -4.79 -2.08
N ASP A 63 14.24 -5.31 -0.85
CA ASP A 63 13.82 -6.68 -0.57
C ASP A 63 12.29 -6.89 -0.63
N GLY A 64 11.53 -5.81 -0.83
CA GLY A 64 10.08 -5.79 -0.95
C GLY A 64 9.41 -5.08 0.23
N VAL A 65 8.39 -4.27 -0.07
CA VAL A 65 7.64 -3.49 0.94
C VAL A 65 6.18 -3.96 0.97
N PRO A 66 5.75 -4.73 1.99
CA PRO A 66 4.36 -5.18 2.09
C PRO A 66 3.41 -4.00 2.38
N VAL A 67 2.25 -4.01 1.73
CA VAL A 67 1.20 -3.01 1.90
C VAL A 67 -0.05 -3.68 2.42
N TRP A 68 -0.42 -3.31 3.63
CA TRP A 68 -1.55 -3.83 4.38
C TRP A 68 -2.71 -2.85 4.38
N ILE A 69 -3.93 -3.37 4.45
CA ILE A 69 -5.15 -2.60 4.62
C ILE A 69 -6.06 -3.33 5.60
N SER A 70 -6.80 -2.58 6.42
CA SER A 70 -7.76 -3.22 7.33
C SER A 70 -8.84 -3.99 6.57
N GLY A 71 -9.30 -5.14 7.09
CA GLY A 71 -10.34 -5.95 6.46
C GLY A 71 -11.63 -5.18 6.07
N PRO A 72 -12.22 -4.34 6.93
CA PRO A 72 -13.38 -3.53 6.56
C PRO A 72 -13.11 -2.53 5.41
N GLN A 73 -11.91 -1.95 5.39
CA GLN A 73 -11.53 -1.03 4.32
C GLN A 73 -11.21 -1.79 3.02
N TYR A 74 -10.63 -2.99 3.12
CA TYR A 74 -10.46 -3.87 1.97
C TYR A 74 -11.79 -4.14 1.28
N GLU A 75 -12.84 -4.51 2.03
CA GLU A 75 -14.16 -4.77 1.44
C GLU A 75 -14.73 -3.57 0.67
N ALA A 76 -14.49 -2.35 1.18
CA ALA A 76 -14.90 -1.12 0.52
C ALA A 76 -14.05 -0.79 -0.73
N TRP A 77 -12.78 -1.18 -0.79
CA TRP A 77 -11.83 -0.73 -1.82
C TRP A 77 -11.30 -1.84 -2.74
N LYS A 78 -11.68 -3.12 -2.55
CA LYS A 78 -11.17 -4.29 -3.31
C LYS A 78 -11.33 -4.24 -4.83
N HIS A 79 -12.14 -3.32 -5.34
CA HIS A 79 -12.35 -3.06 -6.76
C HIS A 79 -11.38 -2.00 -7.34
N THR A 80 -10.42 -1.53 -6.53
CA THR A 80 -9.48 -0.46 -6.86
C THR A 80 -8.04 -0.90 -6.59
N GLN A 81 -7.16 -0.69 -7.56
CA GLN A 81 -5.71 -0.78 -7.37
C GLN A 81 -5.24 0.44 -6.60
N LEU A 82 -4.52 0.19 -5.51
CA LEU A 82 -3.86 1.22 -4.75
C LEU A 82 -2.57 1.65 -5.45
N VAL A 83 -2.34 2.95 -5.56
CA VAL A 83 -1.08 3.50 -6.06
C VAL A 83 -0.46 4.33 -4.95
N ILE A 84 0.72 3.91 -4.48
CA ILE A 84 1.51 4.67 -3.53
C ILE A 84 2.35 5.69 -4.29
N ASP A 85 2.12 6.96 -3.98
CA ASP A 85 2.80 8.10 -4.56
C ASP A 85 3.42 8.98 -3.46
N VAL A 86 4.22 9.98 -3.83
CA VAL A 86 4.86 10.90 -2.91
C VAL A 86 4.70 12.34 -3.38
N VAL A 87 4.44 13.25 -2.45
CA VAL A 87 4.36 14.69 -2.71
C VAL A 87 5.05 15.48 -1.60
N PRO A 88 5.50 16.73 -1.87
CA PRO A 88 5.95 17.63 -0.82
C PRO A 88 4.83 17.88 0.21
N GLY A 89 5.18 17.88 1.49
CA GLY A 89 4.23 18.15 2.56
C GLY A 89 4.59 17.48 3.87
N ARG A 90 3.82 17.78 4.91
CA ARG A 90 3.96 17.11 6.20
C ARG A 90 3.31 15.73 6.11
N GLY A 91 4.10 14.67 6.31
CA GLY A 91 3.61 13.30 6.48
C GLY A 91 2.75 13.14 7.73
N GLY A 92 2.07 11.99 7.83
CA GLY A 92 1.38 11.63 9.07
C GLY A 92 2.37 11.55 10.23
N GLY A 93 1.98 12.00 11.43
CA GLY A 93 2.92 12.18 12.54
C GLY A 93 3.71 10.93 12.98
N PHE A 94 3.24 9.74 12.60
CA PHE A 94 3.88 8.46 12.89
C PHE A 94 4.57 7.81 11.67
N SER A 95 4.52 8.44 10.49
CA SER A 95 5.06 7.90 9.26
C SER A 95 6.55 8.26 9.14
N VAL A 96 7.39 7.31 8.72
CA VAL A 96 8.86 7.48 8.74
C VAL A 96 9.38 8.57 7.81
N GLU A 97 8.64 8.93 6.76
CA GLU A 97 9.02 10.00 5.85
C GLU A 97 8.75 11.41 6.39
N ALA A 98 8.00 11.54 7.49
CA ALA A 98 7.59 12.83 8.01
C ALA A 98 8.73 13.85 8.23
N PRO A 99 9.96 13.46 8.65
CA PRO A 99 11.09 14.38 8.76
C PRO A 99 11.69 14.86 7.43
N GLU A 100 11.36 14.21 6.30
CA GLU A 100 11.95 14.49 4.99
C GLU A 100 11.25 15.65 4.25
N GLY A 101 10.20 16.25 4.85
CA GLY A 101 9.38 17.28 4.19
C GLY A 101 8.53 16.75 3.03
N LEU A 102 8.39 15.43 2.96
CA LEU A 102 7.58 14.69 2.00
C LEU A 102 6.47 13.94 2.74
N ARG A 103 5.45 13.52 1.99
CA ARG A 103 4.41 12.61 2.48
C ARG A 103 4.04 11.60 1.41
N PHE A 104 3.72 10.38 1.84
CA PHE A 104 3.09 9.42 0.95
C PHE A 104 1.61 9.79 0.71
N LEU A 105 1.12 9.41 -0.47
CA LEU A 105 -0.24 9.63 -0.94
C LEU A 105 -0.74 8.35 -1.60
N SER A 106 -1.93 7.91 -1.21
CA SER A 106 -2.66 6.85 -1.91
C SER A 106 -3.50 7.45 -3.03
N ARG A 107 -3.40 6.89 -4.23
CA ARG A 107 -4.38 7.10 -5.32
C ARG A 107 -5.06 5.77 -5.64
N GLY A 108 -6.24 5.85 -6.24
CA GLY A 108 -7.00 4.67 -6.64
C GLY A 108 -7.17 4.59 -8.16
N ARG A 109 -6.93 3.42 -8.74
CA ARG A 109 -7.33 3.07 -10.11
C ARG A 109 -8.35 1.95 -10.09
N VAL A 110 -9.56 2.18 -10.60
CA VAL A 110 -10.56 1.11 -10.70
C VAL A 110 -10.03 -0.01 -11.61
N PHE A 111 -10.13 -1.26 -11.16
CA PHE A 111 -9.77 -2.43 -11.97
C PHE A 111 -10.74 -2.60 -13.14
N THR A 112 -10.21 -3.01 -14.30
CA THR A 112 -11.03 -3.41 -15.45
C THR A 112 -11.85 -4.66 -15.12
N GLU A 113 -12.85 -4.99 -15.95
CA GLU A 113 -13.66 -6.19 -15.74
C GLU A 113 -12.82 -7.47 -15.73
N ASP A 114 -11.87 -7.60 -16.67
CA ASP A 114 -10.94 -8.73 -16.75
C ASP A 114 -10.05 -8.84 -15.50
N GLU A 115 -9.52 -7.71 -15.02
CA GLU A 115 -8.73 -7.65 -13.80
C GLU A 115 -9.56 -8.02 -12.56
N GLN A 116 -10.82 -7.59 -12.49
CA GLN A 116 -11.72 -7.98 -11.41
C GLN A 116 -12.07 -9.48 -11.44
N VAL A 117 -12.19 -10.08 -12.63
CA VAL A 117 -12.38 -11.54 -12.77
C VAL A 117 -11.15 -12.26 -12.21
N GLU A 118 -9.95 -11.82 -12.58
CA GLU A 118 -8.69 -12.39 -12.07
C GLU A 118 -8.59 -12.25 -10.54
N LEU A 119 -8.94 -11.09 -9.98
CA LEU A 119 -8.91 -10.84 -8.53
C LEU A 119 -9.91 -11.71 -7.77
N ARG A 120 -11.13 -11.92 -8.29
CA ARG A 120 -12.12 -12.81 -7.67
C ARG A 120 -11.69 -14.27 -7.66
N ALA A 121 -10.87 -14.69 -8.63
CA ALA A 121 -10.32 -16.03 -8.68
C ALA A 121 -9.09 -16.21 -7.76
N THR A 122 -8.57 -15.10 -7.20
CA THR A 122 -7.36 -15.08 -6.40
C THR A 122 -7.71 -15.07 -4.90
N PRO A 123 -7.17 -16.01 -4.09
CA PRO A 123 -7.30 -15.95 -2.64
C PRO A 123 -6.64 -14.70 -2.06
N VAL A 124 -7.32 -14.09 -1.09
CA VAL A 124 -6.79 -12.97 -0.31
C VAL A 124 -5.88 -13.51 0.78
N ILE A 125 -4.68 -12.93 0.93
CA ILE A 125 -3.76 -13.25 2.02
C ILE A 125 -4.05 -12.30 3.18
N THR A 126 -4.42 -12.84 4.32
CA THR A 126 -4.60 -12.09 5.57
C THR A 126 -3.33 -12.05 6.41
N GLY A 127 -3.30 -11.23 7.47
CA GLY A 127 -2.21 -11.20 8.43
C GLY A 127 -1.94 -12.58 9.04
N ALA A 128 -3.00 -13.31 9.39
CA ALA A 128 -2.89 -14.67 9.92
C ALA A 128 -2.31 -15.65 8.88
N ASP A 129 -2.65 -15.52 7.61
CA ASP A 129 -2.13 -16.36 6.52
C ASP A 129 -0.64 -16.08 6.28
N TYR A 130 -0.28 -14.81 6.30
CA TYR A 130 1.10 -14.37 6.14
C TYR A 130 1.99 -14.81 7.29
N GLU A 131 1.50 -14.80 8.52
CA GLU A 131 2.22 -15.35 9.67
C GLU A 131 2.49 -16.86 9.51
N ARG A 132 1.53 -17.60 8.93
CA ARG A 132 1.71 -19.04 8.59
C ARG A 132 2.64 -19.28 7.39
N GLY A 133 3.16 -18.23 6.76
CA GLY A 133 4.14 -18.32 5.67
C GLY A 133 3.57 -18.13 4.26
N GLU A 134 2.29 -17.82 4.11
CA GLU A 134 1.70 -17.54 2.80
C GLU A 134 2.25 -16.22 2.23
N ARG A 135 2.56 -16.21 0.92
CA ARG A 135 3.18 -15.05 0.25
C ARG A 135 2.51 -14.82 -1.11
N PRO A 136 2.39 -13.57 -1.57
CA PRO A 136 1.80 -13.29 -2.88
C PRO A 136 2.71 -13.81 -3.99
N SER A 137 2.11 -14.26 -5.10
CA SER A 137 2.82 -14.79 -6.25
C SER A 137 3.44 -13.72 -7.15
N ALA A 138 3.04 -12.45 -6.98
CA ALA A 138 3.53 -11.31 -7.73
C ALA A 138 3.79 -10.10 -6.82
N ARG A 139 4.75 -9.26 -7.23
CA ARG A 139 5.06 -7.98 -6.58
C ARG A 139 4.38 -6.82 -7.29
N GLY A 140 4.07 -5.76 -6.53
CA GLY A 140 3.59 -4.48 -7.04
C GLY A 140 4.70 -3.72 -7.73
N GLN A 141 4.55 -3.46 -9.03
CA GLN A 141 5.61 -2.87 -9.85
C GLN A 141 5.75 -1.36 -9.62
N VAL A 142 6.94 -0.84 -9.93
CA VAL A 142 7.18 0.60 -10.07
C VAL A 142 6.57 1.06 -11.39
N VAL A 143 5.70 2.08 -11.34
CA VAL A 143 4.98 2.61 -12.51
C VAL A 143 5.36 4.06 -12.77
N THR A 144 5.49 4.41 -14.06
CA THR A 144 5.76 5.77 -14.51
C THR A 144 4.43 6.53 -14.62
N ASP A 145 4.04 7.17 -13.51
CA ASP A 145 2.92 8.12 -13.43
C ASP A 145 1.52 7.52 -13.72
N THR A 146 0.80 7.17 -12.66
CA THR A 146 -0.63 6.87 -12.77
C THR A 146 -1.42 8.16 -12.84
N ALA A 147 -1.65 8.64 -14.07
CA ALA A 147 -2.82 9.44 -14.41
C ALA A 147 -4.10 8.58 -14.26
N ALA A 148 -4.42 8.17 -13.04
CA ALA A 148 -5.61 7.39 -12.72
C ALA A 148 -6.60 8.26 -11.94
N ARG A 149 -7.76 8.45 -12.56
CA ARG A 149 -8.93 9.18 -12.07
C ARG A 149 -9.24 8.80 -10.62
N THR A 150 -8.96 9.72 -9.69
CA THR A 150 -9.43 9.63 -8.32
C THR A 150 -10.95 9.62 -8.32
N CYS A 151 -11.56 8.49 -7.94
CA CYS A 151 -12.91 8.53 -7.42
C CYS A 151 -12.80 9.31 -6.09
N PRO A 152 -13.50 10.45 -5.92
CA PRO A 152 -13.45 11.15 -4.64
C PRO A 152 -13.97 10.23 -3.54
N PRO A 153 -13.44 10.31 -2.31
CA PRO A 153 -13.99 9.56 -1.19
C PRO A 153 -15.49 9.88 -1.08
N GLY A 154 -16.31 8.83 -1.07
CA GLY A 154 -17.77 8.91 -1.06
C GLY A 154 -18.27 9.91 -0.01
N ARG A 155 -19.23 10.72 -0.44
CA ARG A 155 -19.84 11.83 0.28
C ARG A 155 -20.62 11.39 1.52
#